data_AF-A0A1J3ETV0-F1
#
_entry.id   AF-A0A1J3ETV0-F1
#
_cell.length_a   1.000
_cell.length_b   1.000
_cell.length_c   1.000
_cell.angle_alpha   90.00
_cell.angle_beta   90.00
_cell.angle_gamma   90.00
#
_symmetry.space_group_name_H-M   'P 1'
#
loop_
_entity.id
_entity.type
_entity.pdbx_description
1 polymer ?
#
loop_
_entity_poly.entity_id
_entity_poly.type
_entity_poly.pdbx_seq_one_letter_code
_entity_poly.pdbx_strand_id
1 'polypeptide(L)'
;LGPRLPLPFASQGFSGDTVTLSSVGEEQLAVLFQAYDRAAGTVIKIWITNKIEPDEVSWGNLLVAYVIEPDFRRKWRYFPLSFFVVDEDNKVAVVLFKMKDRKDR
;
A
#
# COMPACT_ATOMS: atom_id res chain seq x y z
N LEU A 1 12.22 12.16 19.66
CA LEU A 1 11.23 11.17 19.16
C LEU A 1 9.90 11.91 19.07
N GLY A 2 9.37 12.10 17.87
CA GLY A 2 8.09 12.79 17.66
C GLY A 2 6.88 11.89 17.94
N PRO A 3 5.66 12.46 17.95
CA PRO A 3 4.43 11.69 18.08
C PRO A 3 4.27 10.67 16.94
N ARG A 4 3.54 9.58 17.20
CA ARG A 4 3.26 8.56 16.19
C ARG A 4 2.26 9.10 15.17
N LEU A 5 2.58 8.94 13.89
CA LEU A 5 1.67 9.28 12.81
C LEU A 5 0.44 8.36 12.83
N PRO A 6 -0.80 8.89 12.92
CA PRO A 6 -1.99 8.06 12.79
C PRO A 6 -2.12 7.56 11.35
N LEU A 7 -2.31 6.24 11.16
CA LEU A 7 -2.50 5.64 9.84
C LEU A 7 -3.94 5.84 9.34
N PRO A 8 -4.18 5.88 8.01
CA PRO A 8 -5.52 6.05 7.43
C PRO A 8 -6.42 4.82 7.59
N PHE A 9 -5.88 3.73 8.14
CA PHE A 9 -6.58 2.48 8.34
C PHE A 9 -6.22 1.87 9.69
N ALA A 10 -7.16 1.16 10.29
CA ALA A 10 -6.87 0.29 11.41
C ALA A 10 -6.10 -0.93 10.89
N SER A 11 -4.85 -1.09 11.33
CA SER A 11 -4.11 -2.34 11.15
C SER A 11 -4.90 -3.47 11.82
N GLN A 12 -5.56 -4.33 11.04
CA GLN A 12 -6.30 -5.48 11.57
C GLN A 12 -5.38 -6.62 12.02
N GLY A 13 -4.05 -6.46 11.93
CA GLY A 13 -3.09 -7.44 12.47
C GLY A 13 -3.11 -8.78 11.74
N PHE A 14 -3.65 -8.83 10.51
CA PHE A 14 -3.63 -10.05 9.71
C PHE A 14 -2.20 -10.34 9.23
N SER A 15 -1.75 -11.57 9.43
CA SER A 15 -0.47 -12.07 8.95
C SER A 15 -0.47 -12.14 7.42
N GLY A 16 -0.05 -11.05 6.78
CA GLY A 16 -0.02 -10.97 5.31
C GLY A 16 -0.08 -9.55 4.75
N ASP A 17 -0.55 -8.58 5.54
CA ASP A 17 -0.64 -7.19 5.09
C ASP A 17 0.75 -6.58 4.93
N THR A 18 0.92 -5.82 3.85
CA THR A 18 2.16 -5.07 3.57
C THR A 18 1.83 -3.58 3.55
N VAL A 19 2.58 -2.82 4.35
CA VAL A 19 2.47 -1.35 4.41
C VAL A 19 3.79 -0.77 3.94
N THR A 20 3.74 0.08 2.91
CA THR A 20 4.90 0.83 2.43
C THR A 20 4.61 2.31 2.55
N LEU A 21 5.49 3.04 3.22
CA LEU A 21 5.45 4.50 3.32
C LEU A 21 6.44 5.08 2.30
N SER A 22 6.02 6.11 1.58
CA SER A 22 6.86 6.88 0.65
C SER A 22 6.61 8.38 0.83
N SER A 23 7.59 9.21 0.50
CA SER A 23 7.40 10.65 0.36
C SER A 23 6.87 10.99 -1.03
N VAL A 24 5.98 11.97 -1.13
CA VAL A 24 5.50 12.55 -2.38
C VAL A 24 5.85 14.04 -2.34
N GLY A 25 6.75 14.48 -3.21
CA GLY A 25 7.33 15.82 -3.09
C GLY A 25 8.07 16.03 -1.76
N GLU A 26 8.05 17.26 -1.26
CA GLU A 26 8.74 17.65 -0.02
C GLU A 26 7.83 17.63 1.21
N GLU A 27 6.52 17.80 1.04
CA GLU A 27 5.59 18.04 2.15
C GLU A 27 4.50 16.97 2.33
N GLN A 28 4.44 15.96 1.44
CA GLN A 28 3.40 14.93 1.48
C GLN A 28 4.00 13.54 1.70
N LEU A 29 3.21 12.69 2.35
CA LEU A 29 3.48 11.27 2.53
C LEU A 29 2.41 10.48 1.81
N ALA A 30 2.82 9.38 1.20
CA ALA A 30 1.91 8.37 0.69
C ALA A 30 2.10 7.05 1.42
N VAL A 31 1.00 6.38 1.68
CA VAL A 31 0.97 5.04 2.24
C VAL A 31 0.30 4.11 1.26
N LEU A 32 1.02 3.07 0.88
CA LEU A 32 0.48 1.91 0.20
C LEU A 32 0.17 0.83 1.23
N PHE A 33 -1.07 0.34 1.20
CA PHE A 33 -1.52 -0.85 1.91
C PHE A 33 -1.89 -1.92 0.89
N GLN A 34 -1.35 -3.11 1.11
CA GLN A 34 -1.64 -4.27 0.30
C GLN A 34 -2.18 -5.37 1.21
N ALA A 35 -3.34 -5.90 0.85
CA ALA A 35 -3.98 -7.02 1.54
C ALA A 35 -4.52 -8.04 0.53
N TYR A 36 -4.80 -9.24 1.03
CA TYR A 36 -5.45 -10.29 0.25
C TYR A 36 -6.91 -10.45 0.67
N ASP A 37 -7.81 -10.30 -0.28
CA ASP A 37 -9.23 -10.61 -0.16
C ASP A 37 -9.54 -11.92 -0.89
N ARG A 38 -10.33 -12.81 -0.26
CA ARG A 38 -10.63 -14.12 -0.84
C ARG A 38 -11.50 -14.06 -2.10
N ALA A 39 -12.34 -13.04 -2.23
CA ALA A 39 -13.25 -12.88 -3.36
C ALA A 39 -12.64 -11.99 -4.45
N ALA A 40 -11.87 -10.97 -4.07
CA ALA A 40 -11.32 -9.97 -4.98
C ALA A 40 -9.83 -10.14 -5.32
N GLY A 41 -9.13 -11.08 -4.68
CA GLY A 41 -7.68 -11.26 -4.85
C GLY A 41 -6.87 -10.21 -4.11
N THR A 42 -5.76 -9.77 -4.67
CA THR A 42 -4.91 -8.75 -4.04
C THR A 42 -5.55 -7.36 -4.19
N VAL A 43 -5.77 -6.70 -3.05
CA VAL A 43 -6.29 -5.34 -2.97
C VAL A 43 -5.15 -4.40 -2.59
N ILE A 44 -4.94 -3.38 -3.40
CA ILE A 44 -3.96 -2.32 -3.15
C ILE A 44 -4.74 -1.03 -2.90
N LYS A 45 -4.40 -0.35 -1.81
CA LYS A 45 -4.95 0.94 -1.43
C LYS A 45 -3.80 1.91 -1.23
N ILE A 46 -3.88 3.09 -1.83
CA ILE A 46 -2.88 4.15 -1.67
C ILE A 46 -3.58 5.38 -1.13
N TRP A 47 -3.11 5.90 -0.01
CA TRP A 47 -3.52 7.19 0.53
C TRP A 47 -2.36 8.16 0.41
N ILE A 48 -2.68 9.41 0.10
CA ILE A 48 -1.73 10.51 0.08
C ILE A 48 -2.18 11.53 1.12
N THR A 49 -1.28 12.09 1.90
CA THR A 49 -1.63 13.17 2.84
C THR A 49 -1.98 14.45 2.08
N ASN A 50 -3.03 15.14 2.53
CA ASN A 50 -3.31 16.50 2.07
C ASN A 50 -2.52 17.54 2.86
N LYS A 51 -2.30 17.27 4.15
CA LYS A 51 -1.61 18.17 5.08
C LYS A 51 -0.96 17.38 6.20
N ILE A 52 0.28 17.76 6.51
CA ILE A 52 1.06 17.22 7.64
C ILE A 52 1.40 18.39 8.57
N GLU A 53 0.82 18.41 9.76
CA GLU A 53 1.18 19.32 10.85
C GLU A 53 1.80 18.52 12.01
N PRO A 54 2.52 19.19 12.94
CA PRO A 54 3.21 18.51 14.04
C PRO A 54 2.30 17.60 14.88
N ASP A 55 1.03 17.97 15.00
CA ASP A 55 0.03 17.31 15.85
C ASP A 55 -1.15 16.71 15.06
N GLU A 56 -1.24 16.98 13.75
CA GLU A 56 -2.37 16.56 12.93
C GLU A 56 -1.92 16.11 11.53
N VAL A 57 -2.34 14.91 11.11
CA VAL A 57 -2.19 14.48 9.73
C VAL A 57 -3.53 14.12 9.14
N SER A 58 -3.83 14.75 8.01
CA SER A 58 -5.02 14.47 7.22
C SER A 58 -4.64 13.63 6.00
N TRP A 59 -5.25 12.45 5.92
CA TRP A 59 -5.15 11.58 4.76
C TRP A 59 -6.18 12.01 3.72
N GLY A 60 -5.70 12.28 2.52
CA GLY A 60 -6.47 12.70 1.38
C GLY A 60 -6.87 11.55 0.46
N ASN A 61 -6.66 11.75 -0.85
CA ASN A 61 -7.17 10.89 -1.90
C ASN A 61 -6.79 9.41 -1.70
N LEU A 62 -7.78 8.55 -1.91
CA LEU A 62 -7.63 7.10 -1.88
C LEU A 62 -7.69 6.55 -3.31
N LEU A 63 -6.59 5.96 -3.77
CA LEU A 63 -6.57 5.15 -4.98
C LEU A 63 -6.73 3.68 -4.60
N VAL A 64 -7.70 3.00 -5.21
CA VAL A 64 -7.94 1.57 -5.00
C VAL A 64 -7.70 0.82 -6.30
N ALA A 65 -6.87 -0.21 -6.24
CA ALA A 65 -6.63 -1.12 -7.35
C ALA A 65 -6.88 -2.57 -6.92
N TYR A 66 -7.53 -3.33 -7.79
CA TYR A 66 -7.77 -4.76 -7.63
C TYR A 66 -6.90 -5.51 -8.62
N VAL A 67 -6.01 -6.36 -8.12
CA VAL A 67 -5.19 -7.23 -8.95
C VAL A 67 -5.86 -8.60 -8.97
N ILE A 68 -6.56 -8.87 -10.06
CA ILE A 68 -7.13 -10.19 -10.34
C ILE A 68 -5.98 -11.07 -10.82
N GLU A 69 -5.46 -11.92 -9.94
CA GLU A 69 -4.40 -12.85 -10.30
C GLU A 69 -4.97 -13.98 -11.17
N PRO A 70 -4.44 -14.24 -12.39
CA PRO A 70 -5.02 -15.22 -13.31
C PRO A 70 -4.85 -16.68 -12.86
N ASP A 71 -4.13 -16.95 -11.76
CA ASP A 71 -3.85 -18.31 -11.28
C ASP A 71 -4.05 -18.47 -9.77
N PHE A 72 -5.29 -18.78 -9.39
CA PHE A 72 -5.69 -19.13 -8.03
C PHE A 72 -4.96 -20.35 -7.43
N ARG A 73 -4.17 -21.11 -8.21
CA ARG A 73 -3.39 -22.25 -7.67
C ARG A 73 -2.15 -21.80 -6.91
N ARG A 74 -1.62 -20.60 -7.20
CA ARG A 74 -0.49 -20.00 -6.49
C ARG A 74 -0.97 -19.15 -5.32
N LYS A 75 -1.76 -19.77 -4.44
CA LYS A 75 -2.60 -19.20 -3.37
C LYS A 75 -1.99 -18.15 -2.42
N TRP A 76 -0.69 -17.87 -2.49
CA TRP A 76 0.00 -17.03 -1.52
C TRP A 76 1.26 -16.41 -2.15
N ARG A 77 1.08 -15.52 -3.13
CA ARG A 77 2.18 -14.58 -3.45
C ARG A 77 2.20 -13.53 -2.36
N TYR A 78 2.96 -13.84 -1.31
CA TYR A 78 3.38 -12.81 -0.38
C TYR A 78 4.27 -11.85 -1.18
N PHE A 79 3.92 -10.57 -1.17
CA PHE A 79 4.72 -9.51 -1.79
C PHE A 79 5.48 -8.80 -0.66
N PRO A 80 6.58 -9.39 -0.16
CA PRO A 80 7.28 -8.87 1.02
C PRO A 80 7.85 -7.46 0.80
N LEU A 81 8.03 -7.08 -0.47
CA LEU A 81 8.60 -5.81 -0.88
C LEU A 81 7.77 -5.24 -2.02
N SER A 82 7.13 -4.11 -1.73
CA SER A 82 6.50 -3.23 -2.71
C SER A 82 7.23 -1.89 -2.72
N PHE A 83 7.42 -1.35 -3.92
CA PHE A 83 7.81 0.05 -4.12
C PHE A 83 6.75 0.70 -4.99
N PHE A 84 6.48 1.99 -4.77
CA PHE A 84 5.50 2.69 -5.57
C PHE A 84 5.89 4.14 -5.80
N VAL A 85 5.44 4.67 -6.93
CA VAL A 85 5.57 6.08 -7.30
C VAL A 85 4.17 6.58 -7.60
N VAL A 86 3.88 7.79 -7.14
CA VAL A 86 2.61 8.47 -7.39
C VAL A 86 2.89 9.74 -8.17
N ASP A 87 2.10 9.95 -9.21
CA ASP A 87 2.01 11.20 -9.95
C ASP A 87 0.67 11.85 -9.57
N GLU A 88 0.74 12.93 -8.80
CA GLU A 88 -0.44 13.64 -8.31
C GLU A 88 -1.16 14.40 -9.43
N ASP A 89 -0.42 14.96 -10.39
CA ASP A 89 -0.96 15.75 -11.49
C ASP A 89 -1.80 14.88 -12.42
N ASN A 90 -1.27 13.70 -12.76
CA ASN A 90 -1.95 12.74 -13.63
C ASN A 90 -2.86 11.78 -12.86
N LYS A 91 -2.84 11.81 -11.52
CA LYS A 91 -3.56 10.89 -10.62
C LYS A 91 -3.28 9.42 -10.93
N VAL A 92 -2.02 9.10 -11.23
CA VAL A 92 -1.57 7.74 -11.55
C VAL A 92 -0.63 7.25 -10.45
N ALA A 93 -0.75 5.97 -10.10
CA ALA A 93 0.23 5.31 -9.25
C ALA A 93 0.80 4.09 -9.98
N VAL A 94 2.12 3.96 -9.96
CA VAL A 94 2.84 2.77 -10.43
C VAL A 94 3.31 2.00 -9.23
N VAL A 95 2.91 0.74 -9.14
CA VAL A 95 3.32 -0.16 -8.05
C VAL A 95 4.14 -1.30 -8.60
N LEU A 96 5.35 -1.46 -8.06
CA LEU A 96 6.29 -2.51 -8.39
C LEU A 96 6.35 -3.51 -7.25
N PHE A 97 6.19 -4.79 -7.60
CA PHE A 97 6.22 -5.89 -6.65
C PHE A 97 7.40 -6.80 -6.93
N LYS A 98 8.14 -7.15 -5.88
CA LYS A 98 9.08 -8.26 -5.96
C LYS A 98 8.34 -9.56 -5.70
N MET A 99 8.16 -10.36 -6.76
CA MET A 99 7.68 -11.73 -6.61
C MET A 99 8.77 -12.57 -5.97
N LYS A 100 8.45 -13.23 -4.86
CA LYS A 100 9.29 -14.30 -4.33
C LYS A 100 8.76 -15.60 -4.92
N ASP A 101 9.55 -16.24 -5.78
CA ASP A 101 9.24 -17.60 -6.19
C ASP A 101 9.23 -18.52 -4.96
N ARG A 102 8.29 -19.45 -4.93
CA ARG A 102 8.40 -20.58 -4.00
C ARG A 102 9.70 -21.29 -4.35
N LYS A 103 10.60 -21.46 -3.38
CA LYS A 103 11.56 -22.55 -3.47
C LYS A 103 10.72 -23.82 -3.52
N ASP A 104 10.70 -24.46 -4.68
CA ASP A 104 10.27 -25.85 -4.77
C ASP A 104 11.11 -26.62 -3.74
N ARG A 105 10.43 -27.14 -2.73
CA ARG A 105 10.99 -28.10 -1.79
C ARG A 105 10.82 -29.48 -2.36
#